data_AF-A0A1N6MZC1-F1
#
_entry.id   AF-A0A1N6MZC1-F1
#
_cell.length_a   1.000
_cell.length_b   1.000
_cell.length_c   1.000
_cell.angle_alpha   90.00
_cell.angle_beta   90.00
_cell.angle_gamma   90.00
#
_symmetry.space_group_name_H-M   'P 1'
#
loop_
_entity.id
_entity.type
_entity.pdbx_description
1 polymer ?
#
loop_
_entity_poly.entity_id
_entity_poly.type
_entity_poly.pdbx_seq_one_letter_code
_entity_poly.pdbx_strand_id
1 'polypeptide(L)'
;MAKKTLSFSTIKSGWYVSYYFMTEAGYDYIITLTDNNTGTTYGTWTKNEEGDNSIYKYSNSFQYTGPDGGLICIVDCPDSHKLDNSFSANMITPSAGSPTLGYTYCAAFEDFGGSIDYNDFFVCLVGWTHEG
;
A
#
# COMPACT_ATOMS: atom_id res chain seq x y z
N MET A 1 -12.14 -1.80 -15.29
CA MET A 1 -10.95 -2.24 -14.55
C MET A 1 -9.87 -1.19 -14.63
N ALA A 2 -9.72 -0.46 -13.53
CA ALA A 2 -8.63 0.47 -13.32
C ALA A 2 -7.59 -0.17 -12.38
N LYS A 3 -6.31 0.10 -12.66
CA LYS A 3 -5.16 -0.47 -11.94
C LYS A 3 -4.13 0.62 -11.68
N LYS A 4 -3.54 0.61 -10.48
CA LYS A 4 -2.40 1.43 -10.11
C LYS A 4 -1.34 0.60 -9.42
N THR A 5 -0.08 0.97 -9.64
CA THR A 5 1.07 0.36 -8.97
C THR A 5 1.80 1.43 -8.19
N LEU A 6 1.94 1.22 -6.89
CA LEU A 6 2.80 2.02 -6.02
C LEU A 6 4.13 1.30 -5.85
N SER A 7 5.23 2.04 -5.97
CA SER A 7 6.58 1.51 -5.77
C SER A 7 7.16 1.98 -4.44
N PHE A 8 7.69 1.05 -3.65
CA PHE A 8 8.34 1.34 -2.36
C PHE A 8 9.86 1.17 -2.50
N SER A 9 10.45 1.98 -3.38
CA SER A 9 11.82 1.80 -3.89
C SER A 9 12.93 1.83 -2.83
N THR A 10 12.65 2.34 -1.62
CA THR A 10 13.65 2.40 -0.54
C THR A 10 13.60 1.21 0.41
N ILE A 11 12.62 0.32 0.28
CA ILE A 11 12.56 -0.93 1.05
C ILE A 11 13.65 -1.87 0.55
N LYS A 12 14.42 -2.45 1.48
CA LYS A 12 15.55 -3.33 1.16
C LYS A 12 15.34 -4.73 1.71
N SER A 13 16.03 -5.71 1.12
CA SER A 13 16.02 -7.09 1.59
C SER A 13 16.35 -7.16 3.09
N GLY A 14 15.60 -7.99 3.81
CA GLY A 14 15.71 -8.18 5.25
C GLY A 14 14.94 -7.17 6.12
N TRP A 15 14.38 -6.10 5.53
CA TRP A 15 13.58 -5.13 6.29
C TRP A 15 12.27 -5.73 6.76
N TYR A 16 11.83 -5.33 7.94
CA TYR A 16 10.46 -5.56 8.40
C TYR A 16 9.56 -4.53 7.75
N VAL A 17 8.39 -4.98 7.31
CA VAL A 17 7.36 -4.15 6.67
C VAL A 17 6.05 -4.38 7.41
N SER A 18 5.37 -3.29 7.77
CA SER A 18 4.01 -3.31 8.28
C SER A 18 3.15 -2.41 7.42
N TYR A 19 1.91 -2.81 7.17
CA TYR A 19 1.01 -2.05 6.33
C TYR A 19 -0.42 -2.09 6.86
N TYR A 20 -1.18 -1.08 6.45
CA TYR A 20 -2.58 -0.88 6.75
C TYR A 20 -3.30 -0.49 5.46
N PHE A 21 -4.42 -1.14 5.21
CA PHE A 21 -5.37 -0.88 4.14
C PHE A 21 -6.70 -0.45 4.74
N MET A 22 -7.34 0.53 4.11
CA MET A 22 -8.70 0.94 4.43
C MET A 22 -9.47 1.24 3.16
N THR A 23 -10.74 0.90 3.12
CA THR A 23 -11.66 1.33 2.05
C THR A 23 -12.89 1.98 2.65
N GLU A 24 -13.40 3.01 1.99
CA GLU A 24 -14.71 3.62 2.22
C GLU A 24 -15.36 3.87 0.85
N ALA A 25 -15.68 2.80 0.14
CA ALA A 25 -16.18 2.87 -1.23
C ALA A 25 -17.11 1.71 -1.55
N GLY A 26 -18.07 1.95 -2.43
CA GLY A 26 -19.00 0.93 -2.92
C GLY A 26 -18.30 -0.15 -3.74
N TYR A 27 -17.26 0.19 -4.51
CA TYR A 27 -16.57 -0.76 -5.38
C TYR A 27 -15.74 -1.80 -4.63
N ASP A 28 -15.54 -2.94 -5.29
CA ASP A 28 -14.59 -3.95 -4.89
C ASP A 28 -13.13 -3.56 -5.16
N TYR A 29 -12.23 -4.09 -4.32
CA TYR A 29 -10.80 -3.82 -4.39
C TYR A 29 -10.01 -5.11 -4.22
N ILE A 30 -8.95 -5.25 -5.02
CA ILE A 30 -7.97 -6.33 -4.89
C ILE A 30 -6.60 -5.70 -4.75
N ILE A 31 -5.96 -5.94 -3.61
CA ILE A 31 -4.68 -5.38 -3.24
C ILE A 31 -3.65 -6.50 -3.17
N THR A 32 -2.52 -6.33 -3.86
CA THR A 32 -1.42 -7.29 -3.84
C THR A 32 -0.11 -6.58 -3.53
N LEU A 33 0.53 -6.97 -2.43
CA LEU A 33 1.92 -6.63 -2.12
C LEU A 33 2.82 -7.73 -2.67
N THR A 34 3.69 -7.38 -3.60
CA THR A 34 4.54 -8.34 -4.29
C THR A 34 5.90 -7.73 -4.63
N ASP A 35 6.89 -8.59 -4.83
CA ASP A 35 8.15 -8.20 -5.42
C ASP A 35 8.08 -8.21 -6.95
N ASN A 36 8.36 -7.07 -7.59
CA ASN A 36 8.26 -6.92 -9.04
C ASN A 36 9.27 -7.77 -9.84
N ASN A 37 10.37 -8.20 -9.22
CA ASN A 37 11.45 -8.93 -9.90
C ASN A 37 11.27 -10.45 -9.81
N THR A 38 10.75 -10.94 -8.68
CA THR A 38 10.65 -12.36 -8.33
C THR A 38 9.21 -12.88 -8.36
N GLY A 39 8.22 -11.99 -8.28
CA GLY A 39 6.80 -12.36 -8.17
C GLY A 39 6.39 -12.87 -6.78
N THR A 40 7.31 -12.85 -5.81
CA THR A 40 7.01 -13.25 -4.42
C THR A 40 5.91 -12.37 -3.85
N THR A 41 4.77 -12.98 -3.50
CA THR A 41 3.64 -12.28 -2.89
C THR A 41 3.80 -12.27 -1.38
N TYR A 42 3.78 -11.07 -0.78
CA TYR A 42 3.89 -10.86 0.67
C TYR A 42 2.54 -10.68 1.35
N GLY A 43 1.52 -10.28 0.59
CA GLY A 43 0.18 -10.14 1.11
C GLY A 43 -0.82 -9.87 0.01
N THR A 44 -2.02 -10.41 0.19
CA THR A 44 -3.20 -10.08 -0.60
C THR A 44 -4.33 -9.68 0.32
N TRP A 45 -5.14 -8.74 -0.13
CA TRP A 45 -6.38 -8.38 0.53
C TRP A 45 -7.43 -8.06 -0.51
N THR A 46 -8.67 -8.42 -0.21
CA THR A 46 -9.81 -8.18 -1.10
C THR A 46 -10.97 -7.63 -0.29
N LYS A 47 -11.59 -6.56 -0.78
CA LYS A 47 -12.98 -6.21 -0.48
C LYS A 47 -13.85 -6.82 -1.57
N ASN A 48 -14.81 -7.64 -1.16
CA ASN A 48 -15.71 -8.40 -2.04
C ASN A 48 -17.18 -8.17 -1.64
N GLU A 49 -17.53 -6.92 -1.43
CA GLU A 49 -18.80 -6.45 -0.88
C GLU A 49 -19.27 -5.25 -1.73
N GLU A 50 -19.51 -5.53 -3.02
CA GLU A 50 -19.94 -4.53 -4.01
C GLU A 50 -21.23 -3.81 -3.56
N GLY A 51 -21.20 -2.49 -3.61
CA GLY A 51 -22.28 -1.61 -3.16
C GLY A 51 -22.27 -1.28 -1.65
N ASP A 52 -21.43 -1.93 -0.84
CA ASP A 52 -21.26 -1.58 0.57
C ASP A 52 -20.21 -0.48 0.73
N ASN A 53 -20.63 0.65 1.30
CA ASN A 53 -19.79 1.82 1.59
C ASN A 53 -19.27 1.84 3.05
N SER A 54 -19.42 0.74 3.78
CA SER A 54 -18.87 0.60 5.13
C SER A 54 -17.35 0.69 5.11
N ILE A 55 -16.77 1.16 6.21
CA ILE A 55 -15.32 1.23 6.35
C ILE A 55 -14.76 -0.18 6.63
N TYR A 56 -13.91 -0.68 5.72
CA TYR A 56 -13.15 -1.91 5.93
C TYR A 56 -11.70 -1.58 6.28
N LYS A 57 -11.09 -2.42 7.13
CA LYS A 57 -9.73 -2.20 7.62
C LYS A 57 -8.99 -3.52 7.63
N TYR A 58 -7.76 -3.51 7.15
CA TYR A 58 -6.87 -4.67 7.18
C TYR A 58 -5.45 -4.23 7.46
N SER A 59 -4.72 -4.98 8.28
CA SER A 59 -3.32 -4.71 8.55
C SER A 59 -2.56 -6.00 8.74
N ASN A 60 -1.31 -6.03 8.28
CA ASN A 60 -0.42 -7.15 8.50
C ASN A 60 1.05 -6.69 8.44
N SER A 61 1.97 -7.61 8.70
CA SER A 61 3.40 -7.38 8.58
C SER A 61 4.12 -8.61 8.02
N PHE A 62 5.31 -8.37 7.46
CA PHE A 62 6.19 -9.41 6.93
C PHE A 62 7.64 -8.94 6.95
N GLN A 63 8.58 -9.86 6.79
CA GLN A 63 9.96 -9.52 6.45
C GLN A 63 10.13 -9.59 4.94
N TYR A 64 10.61 -8.51 4.32
CA TYR A 64 10.83 -8.46 2.89
C TYR A 64 12.09 -9.24 2.51
N THR A 65 11.96 -10.15 1.54
CA THR A 65 13.03 -11.09 1.13
C THR A 65 13.45 -10.91 -0.34
N GLY A 66 12.84 -9.97 -1.05
CA GLY A 66 13.11 -9.67 -2.45
C GLY A 66 14.30 -8.72 -2.63
N PRO A 67 14.74 -8.49 -3.88
CA PRO A 67 15.82 -7.56 -4.19
C PRO A 67 15.49 -6.12 -3.78
N ASP A 68 16.47 -5.36 -3.28
CA ASP A 68 16.30 -3.96 -2.88
C ASP A 68 15.49 -3.12 -3.87
N GLY A 69 14.47 -2.43 -3.37
CA GLY A 69 13.57 -1.57 -4.13
C GLY A 69 12.54 -2.30 -4.99
N GLY A 70 12.45 -3.63 -4.90
CA GLY A 70 11.52 -4.44 -5.70
C GLY A 70 10.09 -4.49 -5.17
N LEU A 71 9.84 -4.07 -3.92
CA LEU A 71 8.51 -4.13 -3.32
C LEU A 71 7.55 -3.12 -3.96
N ILE A 72 6.43 -3.64 -4.46
CA ILE A 72 5.33 -2.86 -5.04
C ILE A 72 3.99 -3.23 -4.40
N CYS A 73 3.05 -2.28 -4.42
CA CYS A 73 1.63 -2.52 -4.16
C CYS A 73 0.85 -2.35 -5.45
N ILE A 74 0.13 -3.37 -5.85
CA ILE A 74 -0.82 -3.33 -6.95
C ILE A 74 -2.20 -3.12 -6.34
N VAL A 75 -2.86 -2.04 -6.75
CA VAL A 75 -4.24 -1.69 -6.39
C VAL A 75 -5.09 -1.86 -7.64
N ASP A 76 -5.95 -2.87 -7.63
CA ASP A 76 -6.92 -3.14 -8.67
C ASP A 76 -8.33 -2.80 -8.17
N CYS A 77 -9.06 -1.98 -8.93
CA CYS A 77 -10.49 -1.72 -8.75
C CYS A 77 -11.22 -2.19 -10.02
N PRO A 78 -11.79 -3.41 -10.03
CA PRO A 78 -12.35 -4.01 -11.25
C PRO A 78 -13.48 -3.21 -11.88
N ASP A 79 -14.37 -2.69 -11.04
CA ASP A 79 -15.61 -2.02 -11.45
C ASP A 79 -15.41 -0.54 -11.81
N SER A 80 -14.28 0.03 -11.40
CA SER A 80 -13.90 1.38 -11.82
C SER A 80 -13.32 1.43 -13.25
N HIS A 81 -13.56 2.55 -13.91
CA HIS A 81 -12.97 2.93 -15.20
C HIS A 81 -11.72 3.80 -15.05
N LYS A 82 -11.50 4.40 -13.88
CA LYS A 82 -10.36 5.27 -13.59
C LYS A 82 -10.00 5.17 -12.11
N LEU A 83 -8.71 5.03 -11.84
CA LEU A 83 -8.18 5.08 -10.48
C LEU A 83 -7.11 6.16 -10.47
N ASP A 84 -7.13 7.04 -9.48
CA ASP A 84 -6.10 8.05 -9.25
C ASP A 84 -5.65 8.03 -7.79
N ASN A 85 -4.48 8.60 -7.51
CA ASN A 85 -3.95 8.58 -6.16
C ASN A 85 -3.03 9.77 -5.84
N SER A 86 -3.12 10.23 -4.60
CA SER A 86 -2.08 11.05 -3.98
C SER A 86 -1.13 10.14 -3.20
N PHE A 87 0.17 10.36 -3.31
CA PHE A 87 1.19 9.51 -2.69
C PHE A 87 2.25 10.34 -1.96
N SER A 88 2.57 9.94 -0.74
CA SER A 88 3.59 10.56 0.09
C SER A 88 4.55 9.51 0.62
N ALA A 89 5.83 9.88 0.74
CA ALA A 89 6.88 9.05 1.30
C ALA A 89 7.75 9.90 2.23
N ASN A 90 8.09 9.39 3.41
CA ASN A 90 8.91 10.10 4.39
C ASN A 90 9.97 9.18 5.00
N MET A 91 11.11 9.77 5.37
CA MET A 91 12.16 9.09 6.13
C MET A 91 11.79 9.03 7.61
N ILE A 92 12.17 7.91 8.25
CA ILE A 92 12.20 7.78 9.70
C ILE A 92 13.64 7.98 10.14
N THR A 93 13.90 9.07 10.85
CA THR A 93 15.20 9.42 11.42
C THR A 93 15.02 9.84 12.88
N PRO A 94 16.00 9.59 13.76
CA PRO A 94 16.01 10.21 15.08
C PRO A 94 16.13 11.73 14.95
N SER A 95 15.86 12.46 16.03
CA SER A 95 15.99 13.94 16.08
C SER A 95 17.38 14.45 15.74
N ALA A 96 18.42 13.64 15.96
CA ALA A 96 19.80 13.92 15.55
C ALA A 96 20.01 13.88 14.02
N GLY A 97 19.01 13.44 13.23
CA GLY A 97 19.02 13.40 11.77
C GLY A 97 19.66 12.15 11.15
N SER A 98 20.33 11.31 11.95
CA SER A 98 21.02 10.10 11.48
C SER A 98 21.12 9.04 12.60
N PRO A 99 21.06 7.72 12.29
CA PRO A 99 20.89 7.12 10.95
C PRO A 99 19.43 7.09 10.48
N THR A 100 19.20 6.83 9.19
CA THR A 100 17.85 6.49 8.70
C THR A 100 17.45 5.12 9.22
N LEU A 101 16.34 5.07 9.97
CA LEU A 101 15.83 3.87 10.61
C LEU A 101 14.81 3.14 9.74
N GLY A 102 14.12 3.86 8.86
CA GLY A 102 13.07 3.32 8.01
C GLY A 102 12.41 4.37 7.13
N TYR A 103 11.31 4.00 6.49
CA TYR A 103 10.50 4.85 5.62
C TYR A 103 9.02 4.59 5.83
N THR A 104 8.21 5.64 5.78
CA THR A 104 6.76 5.55 5.66
C THR A 104 6.31 5.92 4.25
N TYR A 105 5.26 5.27 3.79
CA TYR A 105 4.59 5.53 2.53
C TYR A 105 3.10 5.56 2.80
N CYS A 106 2.39 6.58 2.34
CA CYS A 106 0.93 6.61 2.40
C CYS A 106 0.35 7.09 1.08
N ALA A 107 -0.67 6.39 0.58
CA ALA A 107 -1.47 6.81 -0.55
C ALA A 107 -2.95 6.82 -0.21
N ALA A 108 -3.63 7.79 -0.80
CA ALA A 108 -5.07 8.00 -0.79
C ALA A 108 -5.55 7.91 -2.24
N PHE A 109 -6.61 7.14 -2.48
CA PHE A 109 -7.11 6.81 -3.82
C PHE A 109 -8.50 7.36 -4.05
N GLU A 110 -8.76 7.67 -5.32
CA GLU A 110 -10.05 8.05 -5.87
C GLU A 110 -10.37 7.11 -7.03
N ASP A 111 -11.50 6.41 -6.96
CA ASP A 111 -11.97 5.45 -7.97
C ASP A 111 -13.03 6.00 -8.92
N PHE A 112 -13.45 7.26 -8.74
CA PHE A 112 -14.41 7.95 -9.61
C PHE A 112 -15.78 7.24 -9.70
N GLY A 113 -16.15 6.44 -8.69
CA GLY A 113 -17.47 5.84 -8.51
C GLY A 113 -18.48 6.76 -7.82
N GLY A 114 -18.01 7.83 -7.16
CA GLY A 114 -18.82 8.73 -6.33
C GLY A 114 -18.36 10.18 -6.33
N SER A 115 -18.39 10.80 -5.16
CA SER A 115 -17.84 12.15 -4.94
C SER A 115 -16.32 12.11 -4.95
N ILE A 116 -15.69 13.10 -5.60
CA ILE A 116 -14.23 13.19 -5.60
C ILE A 116 -13.73 13.67 -4.23
N ASP A 117 -13.19 12.76 -3.42
CA ASP A 117 -12.76 13.03 -2.05
C ASP A 117 -11.46 12.31 -1.63
N TYR A 118 -10.94 11.42 -2.49
CA TYR A 118 -9.71 10.66 -2.24
C TYR A 118 -9.74 9.85 -0.94
N ASN A 119 -10.89 9.25 -0.60
CA ASN A 119 -11.01 8.37 0.55
C ASN A 119 -11.43 6.92 0.23
N ASP A 120 -11.68 6.61 -1.04
CA ASP A 120 -12.20 5.31 -1.48
C ASP A 120 -11.31 4.14 -1.05
N PHE A 121 -9.99 4.34 -1.17
CA PHE A 121 -8.97 3.42 -0.66
C PHE A 121 -7.76 4.16 -0.08
N PHE A 122 -7.25 3.69 1.05
CA PHE A 122 -6.01 4.13 1.66
C PHE A 122 -5.07 2.96 1.88
N VAL A 123 -3.78 3.22 1.62
CA VAL A 123 -2.69 2.37 2.06
C VAL A 123 -1.67 3.19 2.80
N CYS A 124 -1.27 2.73 3.98
CA CYS A 124 -0.05 3.18 4.64
C CYS A 124 0.87 1.99 4.89
N LEU A 125 2.13 2.13 4.52
CA LEU A 125 3.18 1.12 4.66
C LEU A 125 4.37 1.75 5.37
N VAL A 126 4.93 1.04 6.32
CA VAL A 126 6.17 1.40 7.00
C VAL A 126 7.15 0.25 6.88
N GLY A 127 8.41 0.57 6.56
CA GLY A 127 9.49 -0.41 6.57
C GLY A 127 10.68 0.07 7.38
N TRP A 128 11.34 -0.85 8.10
CA TRP A 128 12.47 -0.53 8.99
C TRP A 128 13.51 -1.65 9.08
N THR A 129 14.71 -1.26 9.51
CA THR A 129 15.96 -2.05 9.41
C THR A 129 16.29 -2.91 10.63
N HIS A 130 15.63 -2.71 11.77
CA HIS A 130 16.03 -3.32 13.05
C HIS A 130 14.88 -4.11 13.68
N GLU A 131 15.17 -5.29 14.21
CA GLU A 131 14.29 -5.95 15.16
C GLU A 131 14.22 -5.15 16.47
N GLY A 132 13.07 -5.22 17.15
CA GLY A 132 12.85 -4.58 18.45
C GLY A 132 13.40 -5.40 19.61
#